data_AF-A0A8H3DQ31-F1
#
_entry.id   AF-A0A8H3DQ31-F1
#
_cell.length_a   1.000
_cell.length_b   1.000
_cell.length_c   1.000
_cell.angle_alpha   90.00
_cell.angle_beta   90.00
_cell.angle_gamma   90.00
#
_symmetry.space_group_name_H-M   'P 1'
#
loop_
_entity.id
_entity.type
_entity.pdbx_description
1 polymer ?
#
loop_
_entity_poly.entity_id
_entity_poly.type
_entity_poly.pdbx_seq_one_letter_code
_entity_poly.pdbx_strand_id
1 'polypeptide(L)'
;MGPSRTACVSVLAWIGLKNVSNDRLVEAAADAIEITKWMLHRSYLLGIFRQEHARSNAKSRELALPAITRWTSHYLLFDSLNSQSTALRSLLINHSDAFRKSAGRSPEKKEQVERIMACIEDQSFWMKLAELKLYLEPLAIAANVSQAPTTRLDHVLIELGRLYYTFSKFAFNPAIIKCVLESLERPWGKADQDAFILAVFLNPFIRARLFNPCNTLLN
;
A
#
# COMPACT_ATOMS: atom_id res chain seq x y z
N MET A 1 -12.49 35.76 5.17
CA MET A 1 -12.37 34.68 4.17
C MET A 1 -11.40 33.65 4.71
N GLY A 2 -11.91 32.62 5.39
CA GLY A 2 -11.09 31.55 5.96
C GLY A 2 -10.90 30.40 4.96
N PRO A 3 -9.74 29.74 4.92
CA PRO A 3 -9.58 28.57 4.07
C PRO A 3 -10.46 27.43 4.61
N SER A 4 -11.37 26.96 3.75
CA SER A 4 -12.24 25.82 3.99
C SER A 4 -11.41 24.61 4.43
N ARG A 5 -11.72 24.10 5.63
CA ARG A 5 -11.12 22.89 6.21
C ARG A 5 -11.70 21.65 5.55
N THR A 6 -11.45 21.45 4.27
CA THR A 6 -11.58 20.12 3.64
C THR A 6 -10.27 19.37 3.86
N ALA A 7 -9.94 19.12 5.13
CA ALA A 7 -8.70 18.47 5.52
C ALA A 7 -8.83 16.95 5.29
N CYS A 8 -8.36 16.52 4.12
CA CYS A 8 -7.64 15.27 3.91
C CYS A 8 -8.08 14.06 4.77
N VAL A 9 -9.03 13.29 4.23
CA VAL A 9 -9.24 11.87 4.57
C VAL A 9 -7.95 11.03 4.38
N SER A 10 -6.91 11.59 3.74
CA SER A 10 -5.66 10.94 3.37
C SER A 10 -4.61 10.76 4.50
N VAL A 11 -4.75 11.42 5.66
CA VAL A 11 -3.73 11.33 6.74
C VAL A 11 -4.10 10.32 7.84
N LEU A 12 -5.40 10.05 8.02
CA LEU A 12 -5.90 9.29 9.18
C LEU A 12 -5.61 7.77 9.12
N ALA A 13 -5.48 7.19 7.92
CA ALA A 13 -5.22 5.76 7.78
C ALA A 13 -3.79 5.35 8.19
N TRP A 14 -2.80 6.23 7.99
CA TRP A 14 -1.39 5.90 8.29
C TRP A 14 -1.05 6.02 9.78
N ILE A 15 -1.68 6.95 10.52
CA ILE A 15 -1.49 7.09 11.97
C ILE A 15 -2.12 5.90 12.73
N GLY A 16 -3.21 5.31 12.21
CA GLY A 16 -3.80 4.10 12.78
C GLY A 16 -2.97 2.84 12.52
N LEU A 17 -2.58 2.61 11.27
CA LEU A 17 -1.87 1.37 10.88
C LEU A 17 -0.46 1.27 11.42
N LYS A 18 0.28 2.38 11.57
CA LYS A 18 1.66 2.35 12.09
C LYS A 18 1.74 1.87 13.55
N ASN A 19 0.67 2.05 14.33
CA ASN A 19 0.62 1.65 15.73
C ASN A 19 0.12 0.21 15.95
N VAL A 20 -0.39 -0.46 14.90
CA VAL A 20 -1.00 -1.80 15.01
C VAL A 20 -0.39 -2.81 14.03
N SER A 21 0.37 -2.34 13.04
CA SER A 21 1.15 -3.23 12.19
C SER A 21 2.15 -3.98 13.08
N ASN A 22 2.01 -5.30 13.11
CA ASN A 22 2.89 -6.23 13.81
C ASN A 22 4.35 -5.85 13.45
N ASP A 23 5.26 -5.78 14.44
CA ASP A 23 6.65 -5.29 14.26
C ASP A 23 7.29 -5.84 12.98
N ARG A 24 7.07 -7.14 12.72
CA ARG A 24 7.51 -7.86 11.52
C ARG A 24 7.09 -7.26 10.16
N LEU A 25 5.91 -6.67 10.06
CA LEU A 25 5.38 -6.06 8.82
C LEU A 25 5.94 -4.66 8.62
N VAL A 26 6.17 -3.93 9.72
CA VAL A 26 6.83 -2.62 9.69
C VAL A 26 8.29 -2.77 9.27
N GLU A 27 8.97 -3.78 9.81
CA GLU A 27 10.32 -4.17 9.40
C GLU A 27 10.37 -4.50 7.90
N ALA A 28 9.49 -5.38 7.41
CA ALA A 28 9.43 -5.71 5.99
C ALA A 28 9.15 -4.48 5.10
N ALA A 29 8.34 -3.53 5.56
CA ALA A 29 8.11 -2.28 4.85
C ALA A 29 9.39 -1.41 4.79
N ALA A 30 10.14 -1.33 5.89
CA ALA A 30 11.40 -0.59 5.97
C ALA A 30 12.46 -1.22 5.05
N ASP A 31 12.60 -2.55 5.09
CA ASP A 31 13.51 -3.30 4.23
C ASP A 31 13.17 -3.12 2.75
N ALA A 32 11.89 -3.14 2.38
CA ALA A 32 11.46 -2.90 1.00
C ALA A 32 11.83 -1.50 0.49
N ILE A 33 11.72 -0.48 1.36
CA ILE A 33 12.17 0.89 1.06
C ILE A 33 13.69 0.92 0.92
N GLU A 34 14.42 0.24 1.79
CA GLU A 34 15.88 0.19 1.77
C GLU A 34 16.41 -0.49 0.49
N ILE A 35 15.87 -1.66 0.13
CA ILE A 35 16.20 -2.37 -1.12
C ILE A 35 16.00 -1.43 -2.30
N THR A 36 14.83 -0.79 -2.39
CA THR A 36 14.51 0.08 -3.53
C THR A 36 15.39 1.31 -3.58
N LYS A 37 15.66 1.93 -2.42
CA LYS A 37 16.60 3.04 -2.30
C LYS A 37 18.01 2.65 -2.75
N TRP A 38 18.46 1.44 -2.40
CA TRP A 38 19.76 0.94 -2.82
C TRP A 38 19.84 0.76 -4.34
N MET A 39 18.84 0.09 -4.92
CA MET A 39 18.75 -0.16 -6.36
C MET A 39 18.75 1.15 -7.16
N LEU A 40 17.95 2.13 -6.75
CA LEU A 40 17.82 3.40 -7.48
C LEU A 40 19.07 4.29 -7.40
N HIS A 41 19.86 4.20 -6.33
CA HIS A 41 21.12 4.93 -6.21
C HIS A 41 22.29 4.28 -6.97
N ARG A 42 22.09 3.13 -7.61
CA ARG A 42 23.15 2.37 -8.29
C ARG A 42 22.76 2.10 -9.74
N SER A 43 22.97 3.10 -10.60
CA SER A 43 22.63 3.06 -12.02
C SER A 43 23.14 1.83 -12.76
N TYR A 44 24.36 1.35 -12.44
CA TYR A 44 24.91 0.11 -13.00
C TYR A 44 24.08 -1.13 -12.61
N LEU A 45 23.79 -1.30 -11.32
CA LEU A 45 22.99 -2.42 -10.81
C LEU A 45 21.56 -2.38 -11.37
N LEU A 46 20.98 -1.18 -11.46
CA LEU A 46 19.67 -0.94 -12.06
C LEU A 46 19.66 -1.27 -13.56
N GLY A 47 20.76 -1.01 -14.27
CA GLY A 47 20.91 -1.36 -15.68
C GLY A 47 20.85 -2.87 -15.91
N ILE A 48 21.61 -3.64 -15.10
CA ILE A 48 21.58 -5.11 -15.17
C ILE A 48 20.19 -5.64 -14.77
N PHE A 49 19.60 -5.07 -13.72
CA PHE A 49 18.25 -5.43 -13.29
C PHE A 49 17.21 -5.26 -14.40
N ARG A 50 17.24 -4.13 -15.13
CA ARG A 50 16.34 -3.89 -16.27
C ARG A 50 16.56 -4.90 -17.40
N GLN A 51 17.80 -5.34 -17.63
CA GLN A 51 18.12 -6.38 -18.61
C GLN A 51 17.57 -7.75 -18.20
N GLU A 52 17.73 -8.14 -16.93
CA GLU A 52 17.16 -9.37 -16.38
C GLU A 52 15.62 -9.34 -16.41
N HIS A 53 15.02 -8.19 -16.13
CA HIS A 53 13.58 -7.99 -16.24
C HIS A 53 13.07 -8.05 -17.68
N ALA A 54 13.84 -7.55 -18.67
CA ALA A 54 13.46 -7.65 -20.08
C ALA A 54 13.45 -9.11 -20.57
N ARG A 55 14.33 -9.96 -20.00
CA ARG A 55 14.38 -11.40 -20.33
C ARG A 55 13.19 -12.17 -19.77
N SER A 56 12.57 -11.72 -18.68
CA SER A 56 11.49 -12.45 -18.01
C SER A 56 10.09 -12.22 -18.58
N ASN A 57 9.95 -11.43 -19.66
CA ASN A 57 8.67 -11.09 -20.33
C ASN A 57 7.58 -10.53 -19.38
N ALA A 58 7.96 -10.07 -18.19
CA ALA A 58 7.06 -9.48 -17.22
C ALA A 58 6.69 -8.04 -17.61
N LYS A 59 5.45 -7.63 -17.29
CA LYS A 59 4.95 -6.28 -17.56
C LYS A 59 5.91 -5.26 -16.93
N SER A 60 6.52 -4.40 -17.77
CA SER A 60 7.51 -3.42 -17.32
C SER A 60 6.89 -2.47 -16.30
N ARG A 61 7.25 -2.65 -15.03
CA ARG A 61 7.04 -1.66 -13.99
C ARG A 61 8.41 -1.14 -13.59
N GLU A 62 8.52 0.15 -13.36
CA GLU A 62 9.78 0.75 -12.92
C GLU A 62 9.80 0.84 -11.39
N LEU A 63 10.95 0.56 -10.77
CA LEU A 63 11.13 0.79 -9.34
C LEU A 63 11.00 2.29 -9.07
N ALA A 64 10.15 2.67 -8.13
CA ALA A 64 9.95 4.06 -7.73
C ALA A 64 9.95 4.17 -6.20
N LEU A 65 10.67 5.16 -5.66
CA LEU A 65 10.61 5.45 -4.24
C LEU A 65 9.26 6.06 -3.86
N PRO A 66 8.72 5.70 -2.69
CA PRO A 66 7.49 6.28 -2.19
C PRO A 66 7.71 7.74 -1.81
N ALA A 67 6.76 8.59 -2.19
CA ALA A 67 6.68 9.96 -1.72
C ALA A 67 6.13 9.97 -0.29
N ILE A 68 6.89 10.56 0.65
CA ILE A 68 6.54 10.66 2.08
C ILE A 68 5.14 11.28 2.29
N THR A 69 4.76 12.23 1.43
CA THR A 69 3.49 12.96 1.53
C THR A 69 2.28 12.19 0.98
N ARG A 70 2.47 11.05 0.30
CA ARG A 70 1.39 10.28 -0.32
C ARG A 70 1.54 8.81 0.00
N TRP A 71 0.86 8.36 1.04
CA TRP A 71 1.02 6.99 1.53
C TRP A 71 0.64 5.91 0.51
N THR A 72 -0.21 6.22 -0.48
CA THR A 72 -0.53 5.33 -1.62
C THR A 72 0.70 4.98 -2.45
N SER A 73 1.74 5.81 -2.41
CA SER A 73 3.03 5.50 -3.05
C SER A 73 3.78 4.36 -2.37
N HIS A 74 3.58 4.12 -1.06
CA HIS A 74 4.13 2.93 -0.38
C HIS A 74 3.48 1.65 -0.90
N TYR A 75 2.16 1.64 -1.09
CA TYR A 75 1.48 0.51 -1.73
C TYR A 75 2.04 0.25 -3.14
N LEU A 76 2.19 1.31 -3.96
CA LEU A 76 2.73 1.18 -5.32
C LEU A 76 4.17 0.65 -5.32
N LEU A 77 5.00 1.11 -4.37
CA LEU A 77 6.34 0.57 -4.15
C LEU A 77 6.28 -0.93 -3.87
N PHE A 78 5.50 -1.35 -2.87
CA PHE A 78 5.45 -2.74 -2.44
C PHE A 78 4.89 -3.66 -3.53
N ASP A 79 3.85 -3.21 -4.24
CA ASP A 79 3.27 -3.94 -5.37
C ASP A 79 4.26 -4.07 -6.53
N SER A 80 4.98 -2.99 -6.87
CA SER A 80 6.03 -3.03 -7.90
C SER A 80 7.18 -3.95 -7.50
N LEU A 81 7.66 -3.85 -6.26
CA LEU A 81 8.78 -4.64 -5.76
C LEU A 81 8.41 -6.14 -5.73
N ASN A 82 7.21 -6.48 -5.25
CA ASN A 82 6.73 -7.86 -5.21
C ASN A 82 6.54 -8.46 -6.62
N SER A 83 6.04 -7.66 -7.57
CA SER A 83 5.92 -8.05 -8.98
C SER A 83 7.27 -8.36 -9.64
N GLN A 84 8.36 -7.84 -9.07
CA GLN A 84 9.73 -7.95 -9.59
C GLN A 84 10.62 -8.86 -8.75
N SER A 85 10.07 -9.53 -7.73
CA SER A 85 10.79 -10.42 -6.81
C SER A 85 11.63 -11.47 -7.53
N THR A 86 11.07 -12.13 -8.55
CA THR A 86 11.78 -13.12 -9.37
C THR A 86 12.97 -12.52 -10.10
N ALA A 87 12.83 -11.32 -10.67
CA ALA A 87 13.91 -10.65 -11.37
C ALA A 87 15.02 -10.20 -10.40
N LEU A 88 14.66 -9.71 -9.21
CA LEU A 88 15.63 -9.35 -8.16
C LEU A 88 16.40 -10.55 -7.64
N ARG A 89 15.73 -11.69 -7.45
CA ARG A 89 16.36 -12.95 -7.04
C ARG A 89 17.28 -13.51 -8.13
N SER A 90 16.85 -13.48 -9.40
CA SER A 90 17.68 -13.85 -10.54
C SER A 90 18.94 -12.99 -10.61
N LEU A 91 18.78 -11.66 -10.47
CA LEU A 91 19.89 -10.72 -10.45
C LEU A 91 20.88 -11.05 -9.33
N LEU A 92 20.38 -11.37 -8.14
CA LEU A 92 21.22 -11.72 -7.00
C LEU A 92 22.02 -13.01 -7.24
N ILE A 93 21.37 -14.04 -7.78
CA ILE A 93 22.02 -15.32 -8.10
C ILE A 93 23.09 -15.14 -9.20
N ASN A 94 22.74 -14.43 -10.27
CA ASN A 94 23.61 -14.28 -11.45
C ASN A 94 24.72 -13.23 -11.27
N HIS A 95 24.48 -12.23 -10.40
CA HIS A 95 25.34 -11.05 -10.28
C HIS A 95 25.56 -10.61 -8.82
N SER A 96 25.72 -11.56 -7.88
CA SER A 96 26.02 -11.28 -6.47
C SER A 96 27.26 -10.37 -6.29
N ASP A 97 28.28 -10.55 -7.13
CA ASP A 97 29.47 -9.69 -7.12
C ASP A 97 29.17 -8.23 -7.48
N ALA A 98 28.16 -7.98 -8.33
CA ALA A 98 27.77 -6.62 -8.68
C ALA A 98 27.16 -5.88 -7.48
N PHE A 99 26.40 -6.59 -6.64
CA PHE A 99 25.90 -6.05 -5.37
C PHE A 99 27.07 -5.67 -4.46
N ARG A 100 28.00 -6.58 -4.20
CA ARG A 100 29.16 -6.32 -3.33
C ARG A 100 30.03 -5.18 -3.84
N LYS A 101 30.29 -5.12 -5.15
CA LYS A 101 31.03 -4.02 -5.78
C LYS A 101 30.31 -2.68 -5.64
N SER A 102 28.98 -2.68 -5.62
CA SER A 102 28.17 -1.45 -5.46
C SER A 102 28.29 -0.77 -4.08
N ALA A 103 28.77 -1.50 -3.06
CA ALA A 103 29.03 -0.94 -1.72
C ALA A 103 30.25 0.01 -1.69
N GLY A 104 31.23 -0.23 -2.56
CA GLY A 104 32.50 0.48 -2.56
C GLY A 104 33.40 0.08 -1.39
N ARG A 105 34.15 1.04 -0.84
CA ARG A 105 35.18 0.78 0.19
C ARG A 105 34.70 0.93 1.64
N SER A 106 33.54 1.57 1.87
CA SER A 106 33.02 1.81 3.22
C SER A 106 32.57 0.49 3.87
N PRO A 107 33.01 0.19 5.11
CA PRO A 107 32.61 -1.02 5.82
C PRO A 107 31.10 -1.05 6.10
N GLU A 108 30.51 0.07 6.49
CA GLU A 108 29.08 0.21 6.76
C GLU A 108 28.23 -0.12 5.52
N LYS A 109 28.65 0.36 4.35
CA LYS A 109 27.94 0.08 3.08
C LYS A 109 28.07 -1.38 2.65
N LYS A 110 29.17 -2.04 3.00
CA LYS A 110 29.34 -3.49 2.73
C LYS A 110 28.38 -4.30 3.58
N GLU A 111 28.30 -3.98 4.87
CA GLU A 111 27.35 -4.63 5.78
C GLU A 111 25.90 -4.39 5.35
N GLN A 112 25.58 -3.16 4.93
CA GLN A 112 24.27 -2.81 4.39
C GLN A 112 23.90 -3.64 3.15
N VAL A 113 24.83 -3.82 2.21
CA VAL A 113 24.59 -4.65 1.03
C VAL A 113 24.34 -6.10 1.40
N GLU A 114 25.13 -6.67 2.32
CA GLU A 114 24.92 -8.06 2.74
C GLU A 114 23.55 -8.24 3.41
N ARG A 115 23.08 -7.27 4.22
CA ARG A 115 21.70 -7.28 4.75
C ARG A 115 20.64 -7.22 3.66
N ILE A 116 20.82 -6.35 2.67
CA ILE A 116 19.92 -6.23 1.51
C ILE A 116 19.86 -7.54 0.71
N MET A 117 21.03 -8.15 0.46
CA MET A 117 21.12 -9.43 -0.25
C MET A 117 20.40 -10.53 0.52
N ALA A 118 20.65 -10.66 1.83
CA ALA A 118 19.99 -11.63 2.70
C ALA A 118 18.45 -11.43 2.71
N CYS A 119 17.98 -10.18 2.72
CA CYS A 119 16.55 -9.86 2.67
C CYS A 119 15.90 -10.27 1.34
N ILE A 120 16.60 -10.08 0.20
CA ILE A 120 16.09 -10.50 -1.13
C ILE A 120 15.98 -12.03 -1.23
N GLU A 121 16.92 -12.77 -0.62
CA GLU A 121 16.89 -14.24 -0.57
C GLU A 121 15.78 -14.76 0.34
N ASP A 122 15.51 -14.08 1.46
CA ASP A 122 14.53 -14.51 2.45
C ASP A 122 13.11 -14.59 1.88
N GLN A 123 12.56 -15.81 1.81
CA GLN A 123 11.16 -16.02 1.41
C GLN A 123 10.18 -15.42 2.42
N SER A 124 10.53 -15.34 3.70
CA SER A 124 9.66 -14.78 4.74
C SER A 124 9.40 -13.28 4.50
N PHE A 125 10.40 -12.53 4.06
CA PHE A 125 10.28 -11.14 3.66
C PHE A 125 9.21 -10.95 2.58
N TRP A 126 9.26 -11.71 1.48
CA TRP A 126 8.29 -11.58 0.39
C TRP A 126 6.87 -11.96 0.81
N MET A 127 6.72 -12.96 1.69
CA MET A 127 5.42 -13.32 2.25
C MET A 127 4.84 -12.20 3.12
N LYS A 128 5.67 -11.57 3.97
CA LYS A 128 5.27 -10.39 4.77
C LYS A 128 4.91 -9.20 3.89
N LEU A 129 5.67 -8.96 2.82
CA LEU A 129 5.41 -7.87 1.88
C LEU A 129 4.10 -8.10 1.09
N ALA A 130 3.83 -9.35 0.69
CA ALA A 130 2.56 -9.73 0.06
C ALA A 130 1.38 -9.58 1.04
N GLU A 131 1.56 -9.98 2.31
CA GLU A 131 0.57 -9.77 3.39
C GLU A 131 0.28 -8.26 3.57
N LEU A 132 1.32 -7.44 3.63
CA LEU A 132 1.19 -5.98 3.74
C LEU A 132 0.43 -5.37 2.56
N LYS A 133 0.70 -5.84 1.33
CA LYS A 133 -0.04 -5.42 0.13
C LYS A 133 -1.54 -5.72 0.26
N LEU A 134 -1.92 -6.90 0.76
CA LEU A 134 -3.33 -7.27 0.94
C LEU A 134 -4.07 -6.29 1.88
N TYR A 135 -3.41 -5.82 2.94
CA TYR A 135 -4.01 -4.82 3.84
C TYR A 135 -4.08 -3.43 3.21
N LEU A 136 -3.07 -3.03 2.44
CA LEU A 136 -2.99 -1.68 1.89
C LEU A 136 -3.81 -1.48 0.62
N GLU A 137 -4.08 -2.53 -0.15
CA GLU A 137 -4.76 -2.44 -1.43
C GLU A 137 -6.18 -1.86 -1.34
N PRO A 138 -7.09 -2.35 -0.48
CA PRO A 138 -8.43 -1.79 -0.36
C PRO A 138 -8.38 -0.31 0.01
N LEU A 139 -7.48 0.05 0.92
CA LEU A 139 -7.29 1.42 1.39
C LEU A 139 -6.76 2.31 0.26
N ALA A 140 -5.82 1.82 -0.56
CA ALA A 140 -5.24 2.59 -1.65
C ALA A 140 -6.28 2.89 -2.73
N ILE A 141 -7.16 1.93 -3.02
CA ILE A 141 -8.30 2.14 -3.91
C ILE A 141 -9.23 3.20 -3.33
N ALA A 142 -9.58 3.10 -2.04
CA ALA A 142 -10.45 4.07 -1.39
C ALA A 142 -9.88 5.49 -1.38
N ALA A 143 -8.56 5.62 -1.16
CA ALA A 143 -7.86 6.89 -1.25
C ALA A 143 -7.94 7.48 -2.66
N ASN A 144 -7.71 6.66 -3.70
CA ASN A 144 -7.80 7.11 -5.08
C ASN A 144 -9.24 7.53 -5.46
N VAL A 145 -10.26 6.78 -5.02
CA VAL A 145 -11.68 7.13 -5.24
C VAL A 145 -12.06 8.40 -4.50
N SER A 146 -11.57 8.62 -3.28
CA SER A 146 -11.90 9.80 -2.47
C SER A 146 -11.13 11.07 -2.87
N GLN A 147 -10.01 10.93 -3.59
CA GLN A 147 -9.16 12.04 -4.04
C GLN A 147 -9.34 12.39 -5.52
N ALA A 148 -10.22 11.68 -6.25
CA ALA A 148 -10.46 11.97 -7.65
C ALA A 148 -11.13 13.36 -7.83
N PRO A 149 -10.84 14.08 -8.92
CA PRO A 149 -11.46 15.39 -9.17
C PRO A 149 -12.98 15.29 -9.38
N THR A 150 -13.48 14.09 -9.69
CA THR A 150 -14.91 13.79 -9.91
C THR A 150 -15.55 13.09 -8.71
N THR A 151 -14.86 13.03 -7.56
CA THR A 151 -15.41 12.43 -6.34
C THR A 151 -16.64 13.19 -5.87
N ARG A 152 -17.68 12.45 -5.54
CA ARG A 152 -18.94 12.93 -4.99
C ARG A 152 -19.19 12.25 -3.64
N LEU A 153 -20.09 12.79 -2.83
CA LEU A 153 -20.37 12.28 -1.48
C LEU A 153 -20.86 10.82 -1.51
N ASP A 154 -21.65 10.45 -2.51
CA ASP A 154 -22.11 9.08 -2.70
C ASP A 154 -20.94 8.12 -2.98
N HIS A 155 -19.99 8.50 -3.83
CA HIS A 155 -18.77 7.69 -4.05
C HIS A 155 -18.01 7.44 -2.74
N VAL A 156 -17.91 8.45 -1.87
CA VAL A 156 -17.20 8.34 -0.60
C VAL A 156 -17.93 7.38 0.36
N LEU A 157 -19.25 7.50 0.52
CA LEU A 157 -20.00 6.63 1.43
C LEU A 157 -20.03 5.18 0.94
N ILE A 158 -20.21 4.96 -0.36
CA ILE A 158 -20.15 3.61 -0.96
C ILE A 158 -18.77 2.98 -0.70
N GLU A 159 -17.70 3.76 -0.88
CA GLU A 159 -16.34 3.28 -0.68
C GLU A 159 -16.02 3.00 0.79
N LEU A 160 -16.52 3.82 1.73
CA LEU A 160 -16.44 3.55 3.16
C LEU A 160 -17.16 2.25 3.53
N GLY A 161 -18.38 2.04 3.00
CA GLY A 161 -19.12 0.79 3.18
C GLY A 161 -18.39 -0.42 2.60
N ARG A 162 -17.77 -0.27 1.42
CA ARG A 162 -16.95 -1.31 0.79
C ARG A 162 -15.76 -1.68 1.66
N LEU A 163 -15.03 -0.70 2.19
CA LEU A 163 -13.91 -0.93 3.11
C LEU A 163 -14.37 -1.66 4.37
N TYR A 164 -15.45 -1.21 4.99
CA TYR A 164 -16.00 -1.85 6.19
C TYR A 164 -16.34 -3.31 5.92
N TYR A 165 -17.02 -3.59 4.81
CA TYR A 165 -17.33 -4.96 4.37
C TYR A 165 -16.07 -5.78 4.13
N THR A 166 -15.08 -5.25 3.41
CA THR A 166 -13.81 -5.94 3.12
C THR A 166 -13.06 -6.29 4.40
N PHE A 167 -12.93 -5.38 5.36
CA PHE A 167 -12.22 -5.68 6.61
C PHE A 167 -13.04 -6.54 7.57
N SER A 168 -14.37 -6.59 7.44
CA SER A 168 -15.23 -7.41 8.29
C SER A 168 -15.41 -8.85 7.78
N LYS A 169 -15.45 -9.09 6.46
CA LYS A 169 -15.73 -10.42 5.89
C LYS A 169 -14.48 -11.24 5.55
N PHE A 170 -13.34 -10.60 5.31
CA PHE A 170 -12.11 -11.32 4.95
C PHE A 170 -11.29 -11.70 6.18
N ALA A 171 -10.63 -12.87 6.12
CA ALA A 171 -9.82 -13.44 7.20
C ALA A 171 -8.47 -12.71 7.34
N PHE A 172 -8.52 -11.46 7.81
CA PHE A 172 -7.35 -10.67 8.17
C PHE A 172 -6.96 -10.88 9.63
N ASN A 173 -5.77 -10.41 10.01
CA ASN A 173 -5.35 -10.39 11.40
C ASN A 173 -6.36 -9.59 12.26
N PRO A 174 -6.94 -10.17 13.34
CA PRO A 174 -7.97 -9.51 14.14
C PRO A 174 -7.56 -8.16 14.73
N ALA A 175 -6.28 -7.99 15.10
CA ALA A 175 -5.78 -6.72 15.62
C ALA A 175 -5.79 -5.64 14.54
N ILE A 176 -5.39 -6.00 13.31
CA ILE A 176 -5.40 -5.10 12.16
C ILE A 176 -6.84 -4.75 11.78
N ILE A 177 -7.74 -5.73 11.73
CA ILE A 177 -9.18 -5.50 11.47
C ILE A 177 -9.73 -4.47 12.45
N LYS A 178 -9.56 -4.73 13.76
CA LYS A 178 -10.04 -3.84 14.81
C LYS A 178 -9.51 -2.42 14.62
N CYS A 179 -8.21 -2.28 14.39
CA CYS A 179 -7.59 -0.99 14.17
C CYS A 179 -8.14 -0.26 12.94
N VAL A 180 -8.29 -0.97 11.82
CA VAL A 180 -8.81 -0.37 10.58
C VAL A 180 -10.25 0.07 10.78
N LEU A 181 -11.12 -0.79 11.33
CA LEU A 181 -12.52 -0.46 11.57
C LEU A 181 -12.67 0.72 12.54
N GLU A 182 -11.93 0.73 13.66
CA GLU A 182 -11.91 1.88 14.58
C GLU A 182 -11.40 3.16 13.89
N SER A 183 -10.44 3.05 12.99
CA SER A 183 -9.91 4.18 12.24
C SER A 183 -10.88 4.71 11.20
N LEU A 184 -11.75 3.86 10.65
CA LEU A 184 -12.84 4.26 9.73
C LEU A 184 -14.01 4.91 10.49
N GLU A 185 -14.35 4.39 11.68
CA GLU A 185 -15.44 4.93 12.51
C GLU A 185 -15.14 6.33 13.04
N ARG A 186 -13.89 6.63 13.41
CA ARG A 186 -13.52 7.96 13.96
C ARG A 186 -13.88 9.15 13.06
N PRO A 187 -13.51 9.18 11.76
CA PRO A 187 -13.92 10.25 10.86
C PRO A 187 -15.40 10.15 10.51
N TRP A 188 -15.96 8.94 10.36
CA TRP A 188 -17.39 8.76 10.06
C TRP A 188 -18.29 9.34 11.15
N GLY A 189 -17.98 9.10 12.43
CA GLY A 189 -18.72 9.65 13.58
C GLY A 189 -18.61 11.17 13.73
N LYS A 190 -17.69 11.83 13.01
CA LYS A 190 -17.54 13.30 12.98
C LYS A 190 -18.07 13.92 11.68
N ALA A 191 -18.39 13.11 10.68
CA ALA A 191 -18.88 13.58 9.40
C ALA A 191 -20.34 14.02 9.49
N ASP A 192 -20.76 14.87 8.56
CA ASP A 192 -22.19 15.17 8.34
C ASP A 192 -22.85 13.97 7.65
N GLN A 193 -23.16 12.94 8.44
CA GLN A 193 -23.64 11.65 7.96
C GLN A 193 -24.90 11.80 7.11
N ASP A 194 -25.79 12.72 7.48
CA ASP A 194 -27.03 12.99 6.76
C ASP A 194 -26.75 13.42 5.31
N ALA A 195 -25.77 14.29 5.07
CA ALA A 195 -25.38 14.69 3.72
C ALA A 195 -24.87 13.52 2.87
N PHE A 196 -24.07 12.61 3.46
CA PHE A 196 -23.58 11.42 2.79
C PHE A 196 -24.71 10.43 2.48
N ILE A 197 -25.59 10.18 3.45
CA ILE A 197 -26.74 9.29 3.32
C ILE A 197 -27.69 9.82 2.24
N LEU A 198 -28.01 11.11 2.27
CA LEU A 198 -28.84 11.76 1.25
C LEU A 198 -28.21 11.66 -0.14
N ALA A 199 -26.91 11.87 -0.27
CA ALA A 199 -26.21 11.74 -1.56
C ALA A 199 -26.35 10.32 -2.15
N VAL A 200 -26.19 9.28 -1.32
CA VAL A 200 -26.40 7.89 -1.76
C VAL A 200 -27.87 7.61 -2.07
N PHE A 201 -28.79 8.10 -1.23
CA PHE A 201 -30.23 7.93 -1.44
C PHE A 201 -30.71 8.57 -2.75
N LEU A 202 -30.16 9.73 -3.11
CA LEU A 202 -30.49 10.46 -4.34
C LEU A 202 -29.70 9.95 -5.56
N ASN A 203 -28.75 9.03 -5.40
CA ASN A 203 -28.05 8.44 -6.53
C ASN A 203 -29.05 7.63 -7.40
N PRO A 204 -29.21 7.95 -8.70
CA PRO A 204 -30.25 7.38 -9.55
C PRO A 204 -30.11 5.88 -9.80
N PHE A 205 -28.90 5.32 -9.59
CA PHE A 205 -28.60 3.90 -9.78
C PHE A 205 -28.78 3.08 -8.50
N ILE A 206 -28.61 3.70 -7.33
CA ILE A 206 -28.66 3.02 -6.02
C ILE A 206 -30.02 3.24 -5.36
N ARG A 207 -30.46 4.50 -5.25
CA ARG A 207 -31.70 4.92 -4.61
C ARG A 207 -31.82 4.38 -3.18
N ALA A 208 -33.03 4.11 -2.73
CA ALA A 208 -33.32 3.52 -1.42
C ALA A 208 -32.89 2.04 -1.28
N ARG A 209 -32.28 1.39 -2.29
CA ARG A 209 -31.98 -0.05 -2.26
C ARG A 209 -30.97 -0.41 -1.17
N LEU A 210 -29.98 0.45 -0.90
CA LEU A 210 -29.01 0.26 0.18
C LEU A 210 -29.63 0.38 1.56
N PHE A 211 -30.70 1.17 1.72
CA PHE A 211 -31.35 1.38 3.03
C PHE A 211 -32.57 0.48 3.22
N ASN A 212 -32.78 -0.50 2.33
CA ASN A 212 -33.89 -1.44 2.43
C ASN A 212 -33.56 -2.50 3.50
N PRO A 213 -34.39 -2.66 4.56
CA PRO A 213 -34.18 -3.67 5.59
C PRO A 213 -34.10 -5.11 5.08
N CYS A 214 -34.68 -5.38 3.89
CA CYS A 214 -34.64 -6.69 3.24
C CYS A 214 -33.39 -6.89 2.36
N ASN A 215 -32.44 -5.94 2.33
CA ASN A 215 -31.23 -6.06 1.53
C ASN A 215 -30.22 -7.01 2.20
N THR A 216 -30.16 -8.24 1.71
CA THR A 216 -29.25 -9.29 2.21
C THR A 216 -27.78 -9.03 1.93
N LEU A 217 -27.43 -8.02 1.13
CA LEU A 217 -26.03 -7.65 0.87
C LEU A 217 -25.38 -6.90 2.04
N LEU A 218 -26.19 -6.38 2.98
CA LEU A 218 -25.73 -5.64 4.17
C LEU A 218 -25.89 -6.44 5.48
N ASN A 219 -26.53 -7.61 5.43
CA ASN A 219 -26.64 -8.57 6.55
C ASN A 219 -25.55 -9.66 6.46
#